data_AF-A0A494R0N0-F1
#
_entry.id   AF-A0A494R0N0-F1
#
_cell.length_a   1.000
_cell.length_b   1.000
_cell.length_c   1.000
_cell.angle_alpha   90.00
_cell.angle_beta   90.00
_cell.angle_gamma   90.00
#
_symmetry.space_group_name_H-M   'P 1'
#
loop_
_entity.id
_entity.type
_entity.pdbx_description
1 polymer ?
#
loop_
_entity_poly.entity_id
_entity_poly.type
_entity_poly.pdbx_seq_one_letter_code
_entity_poly.pdbx_strand_id
1 'polypeptide(L)'
;MSFGLRTWSEKGVIELDTDNFTYQVIHNQRYQLSRGAVITVPIAGFDPGKCSASILPINPAASENNWEAMPYMSVGAGHVSIRSLHPNEDPKFGYGSTIAFRLLAMRYRN
;
A
#
# COMPACT_ATOMS: atom_id res chain seq x y z
N MET A 1 -21.66 8.35 9.48
CA MET A 1 -21.37 8.67 8.07
C MET A 1 -21.10 7.38 7.33
N SER A 2 -22.05 6.89 6.55
CA SER A 2 -21.90 5.65 5.76
C SER A 2 -21.22 6.01 4.45
N PHE A 3 -19.93 5.73 4.32
CA PHE A 3 -19.18 5.94 3.10
C PHE A 3 -19.40 4.75 2.14
N GLY A 4 -20.03 5.02 1.00
CA GLY A 4 -20.31 4.05 -0.06
C GLY A 4 -21.32 4.67 -1.04
N LEU A 5 -20.97 4.74 -2.33
CA LEU A 5 -21.87 5.22 -3.37
C LEU A 5 -23.02 4.20 -3.48
N ARG A 6 -24.24 4.63 -3.14
CA ARG A 6 -25.43 3.78 -3.17
C ARG A 6 -25.97 3.72 -4.59
N THR A 7 -26.20 2.52 -5.11
CA THR A 7 -26.82 2.31 -6.42
C THR A 7 -28.18 1.64 -6.27
N TRP A 8 -29.00 1.70 -7.31
CA TRP A 8 -30.28 1.01 -7.38
C TRP A 8 -30.07 -0.31 -8.14
N SER A 9 -30.46 -1.43 -7.51
CA SER A 9 -30.52 -2.73 -8.18
C SER A 9 -31.59 -2.74 -9.29
N GLU A 10 -31.56 -3.74 -10.17
CA GLU A 10 -32.61 -4.00 -11.16
C GLU A 10 -34.00 -4.17 -10.53
N LYS A 11 -34.06 -4.50 -9.24
CA LYS A 11 -35.29 -4.66 -8.45
C LYS A 11 -35.69 -3.38 -7.70
N GLY A 12 -35.00 -2.26 -7.93
CA GLY A 12 -35.28 -0.97 -7.28
C GLY A 12 -34.93 -0.94 -5.79
N VAL A 13 -34.07 -1.84 -5.32
CA VAL A 13 -33.54 -1.82 -3.94
C VAL A 13 -32.24 -1.04 -3.91
N ILE A 14 -32.09 -0.18 -2.89
CA ILE A 14 -30.82 0.52 -2.62
C ILE A 14 -29.82 -0.51 -2.11
N GLU A 15 -28.74 -0.70 -2.85
CA GLU A 15 -27.65 -1.58 -2.48
C GLU A 15 -26.30 -0.88 -2.54
N LEU A 16 -25.32 -1.48 -1.88
CA LEU A 16 -23.93 -1.05 -2.01
C LEU A 16 -23.46 -1.53 -3.38
N ASP A 17 -23.01 -0.61 -4.23
CA ASP A 17 -22.44 -0.99 -5.51
C ASP A 17 -21.19 -1.84 -5.25
N THR A 18 -21.32 -3.15 -5.41
CA THR A 18 -20.21 -4.10 -5.22
C THR A 18 -19.63 -4.56 -6.55
N ASP A 19 -20.32 -4.28 -7.66
CA ASP A 19 -20.09 -4.93 -8.95
C ASP A 19 -19.63 -3.98 -10.06
N ASN A 20 -19.89 -2.66 -9.96
CA ASN A 20 -19.50 -1.71 -11.01
C ASN A 20 -18.17 -0.98 -10.77
N PHE A 21 -17.51 -1.15 -9.63
CA PHE A 21 -16.24 -0.48 -9.37
C PHE A 21 -15.11 -1.05 -10.24
N THR A 22 -14.46 -0.19 -11.02
CA THR A 22 -13.26 -0.55 -11.81
C THR A 22 -12.06 -0.86 -10.89
N TYR A 23 -12.00 -0.20 -9.75
CA TYR A 23 -11.01 -0.44 -8.69
C TYR A 23 -11.63 -0.16 -7.31
N GLN A 24 -11.16 -0.88 -6.30
CA GLN A 24 -11.52 -0.68 -4.91
C GLN A 24 -10.27 -0.43 -4.06
N VAL A 25 -10.28 0.64 -3.25
CA VAL A 25 -9.23 0.84 -2.24
C VAL A 25 -9.47 -0.12 -1.08
N ILE A 26 -8.54 -1.05 -0.88
CA ILE A 26 -8.61 -2.08 0.18
C ILE A 26 -7.67 -1.77 1.34
N HIS A 27 -6.72 -0.84 1.15
CA HIS A 27 -5.86 -0.36 2.21
C HIS A 27 -5.42 1.08 1.95
N ASN A 28 -5.44 1.92 2.98
CA ASN A 28 -4.95 3.29 2.94
C ASN A 28 -4.54 3.74 4.35
N GLN A 29 -3.24 3.63 4.66
CA GLN A 29 -2.71 4.01 5.96
C GLN A 29 -1.32 4.65 5.84
N ARG A 30 -1.00 5.53 6.79
CA ARG A 30 0.33 6.15 6.91
C ARG A 30 1.24 5.29 7.80
N TYR A 31 2.50 5.21 7.40
CA TYR A 31 3.55 4.51 8.11
C TYR A 31 4.79 5.39 8.20
N GLN A 32 5.56 5.18 9.26
CA GLN A 32 6.91 5.72 9.40
C GLN A 32 7.88 4.56 9.33
N LEU A 33 8.78 4.59 8.34
CA LEU A 33 9.87 3.63 8.26
C LEU A 33 11.06 4.13 9.06
N SER A 34 11.58 3.28 9.93
CA SER A 34 12.87 3.49 10.58
C SER A 34 13.95 2.63 9.91
N ARG A 35 15.20 3.01 10.10
CA ARG A 35 16.34 2.36 9.47
C ARG A 35 16.43 0.89 9.88
N GLY A 36 16.58 0.00 8.91
CA GLY A 36 16.63 -1.45 9.12
C GLY A 36 15.28 -2.10 9.47
N ALA A 37 14.19 -1.32 9.53
CA ALA A 37 12.88 -1.87 9.86
C ALA A 37 12.28 -2.65 8.70
N VAL A 38 11.45 -3.63 9.09
CA VAL A 38 10.55 -4.36 8.20
C VAL A 38 9.13 -4.17 8.73
N ILE A 39 8.27 -3.59 7.90
CA ILE A 39 6.84 -3.41 8.19
C ILE A 39 6.08 -4.41 7.33
N THR A 40 5.45 -5.39 7.97
CA THR A 40 4.53 -6.32 7.30
C THR A 40 3.10 -5.92 7.63
N VAL A 41 2.36 -5.50 6.61
CA VAL A 41 0.98 -5.06 6.72
C VAL A 41 0.07 -6.18 6.24
N PRO A 42 -0.76 -6.78 7.12
CA PRO A 42 -1.80 -7.69 6.68
C PRO A 42 -2.90 -6.89 5.96
N ILE A 43 -3.23 -7.29 4.74
CA ILE A 43 -4.27 -6.67 3.91
C ILE A 43 -5.22 -7.78 3.45
N ALA A 44 -6.36 -7.90 4.13
CA ALA A 44 -7.35 -8.91 3.81
C ALA A 44 -7.83 -8.78 2.36
N GLY A 45 -7.82 -9.90 1.62
CA GLY A 45 -8.24 -9.93 0.22
C GLY A 45 -7.22 -9.34 -0.78
N PHE A 46 -5.98 -9.07 -0.35
CA PHE A 46 -4.89 -8.72 -1.27
C PHE A 46 -4.42 -9.95 -2.06
N ASP A 47 -4.47 -9.87 -3.38
CA ASP A 47 -3.97 -10.88 -4.31
C ASP A 47 -3.05 -10.19 -5.33
N PRO A 48 -1.74 -10.51 -5.40
CA PRO A 48 -0.82 -9.89 -6.35
C PRO A 48 -1.26 -9.98 -7.82
N GLY A 49 -2.11 -10.95 -8.19
CA GLY A 49 -2.64 -11.06 -9.55
C GLY A 49 -3.77 -10.08 -9.88
N LYS A 50 -4.42 -9.50 -8.86
CA LYS A 50 -5.61 -8.63 -9.02
C LYS A 50 -5.51 -7.32 -8.25
N CYS A 51 -4.44 -7.12 -7.49
CA CYS A 51 -4.23 -5.97 -6.63
C CYS A 51 -2.90 -5.30 -6.94
N SER A 52 -2.86 -3.99 -6.77
CA SER A 52 -1.63 -3.19 -6.75
C SER A 52 -1.43 -2.59 -5.37
N ALA A 53 -0.18 -2.50 -4.94
CA ALA A 53 0.25 -1.72 -3.80
C ALA A 53 1.14 -0.59 -4.28
N SER A 54 0.99 0.60 -3.69
CA SER A 54 1.79 1.77 -4.01
C SER A 54 2.22 2.47 -2.73
N ILE A 55 3.49 2.87 -2.72
CA ILE A 55 4.07 3.69 -1.66
C ILE A 55 4.06 5.14 -2.14
N LEU A 56 3.39 5.99 -1.38
CA LEU A 56 3.29 7.42 -1.65
C LEU A 56 4.05 8.18 -0.56
N PRO A 57 5.26 8.69 -0.83
CA PRO A 57 5.97 9.57 0.08
C PRO A 57 5.09 10.76 0.50
N ILE A 58 5.09 11.11 1.78
CA ILE A 58 4.33 12.26 2.27
C ILE A 58 5.19 13.50 2.50
N ASN A 59 6.50 13.33 2.59
CA ASN A 59 7.47 14.41 2.74
C ASN A 59 8.35 14.48 1.48
N PRO A 60 8.74 15.69 1.05
CA PRO A 60 9.73 15.83 -0.01
C PRO A 60 11.09 15.31 0.46
N ALA A 61 11.91 14.84 -0.46
CA ALA A 61 13.29 14.49 -0.17
C ALA A 61 14.10 15.75 0.17
N ALA A 62 14.85 15.74 1.27
CA ALA A 62 15.70 16.88 1.65
C ALA A 62 16.93 17.06 0.76
N SER A 63 17.38 16.00 0.06
CA SER A 63 18.47 16.03 -0.93
C SER A 63 18.44 14.79 -1.84
N GLU A 64 19.20 14.77 -2.94
CA GLU A 64 19.26 13.65 -3.90
C GLU A 64 19.81 12.34 -3.29
N ASN A 65 20.78 12.44 -2.37
CA ASN A 65 21.40 11.28 -1.72
C ASN A 65 20.90 11.12 -0.28
N ASN A 66 19.59 11.22 -0.08
CA ASN A 66 19.02 11.17 1.27
C ASN A 66 18.52 9.77 1.65
N TRP A 67 18.53 9.54 2.96
CA TRP A 67 17.91 8.41 3.62
C TRP A 67 16.40 8.32 3.38
N GLU A 68 15.76 9.34 2.81
CA GLU A 68 14.35 9.36 2.44
C GLU A 68 14.06 8.70 1.08
N ALA A 69 14.99 7.88 0.56
CA ALA A 69 14.80 7.13 -0.68
C ALA A 69 13.60 6.16 -0.60
N MET A 70 13.05 5.79 -1.77
CA MET A 70 11.94 4.84 -1.87
C MET A 70 12.33 3.48 -1.25
N PRO A 71 11.59 2.96 -0.27
CA PRO A 71 11.89 1.68 0.35
C PRO A 71 11.60 0.50 -0.56
N TYR A 72 12.15 -0.65 -0.22
CA TYR A 72 11.85 -1.89 -0.92
C TYR A 72 10.47 -2.41 -0.53
N MET A 73 9.62 -2.69 -1.51
CA MET A 73 8.31 -3.29 -1.30
C MET A 73 8.25 -4.66 -1.95
N SER A 74 7.69 -5.61 -1.21
CA SER A 74 7.34 -6.95 -1.69
C SER A 74 5.88 -7.22 -1.35
N VAL A 75 5.18 -7.90 -2.26
CA VAL A 75 3.76 -8.20 -2.13
C VAL A 75 3.56 -9.71 -2.09
N GLY A 76 2.61 -10.16 -1.27
CA GLY A 76 2.21 -11.56 -1.18
C GLY A 76 0.71 -11.67 -0.99
N ALA A 77 0.17 -12.87 -1.13
CA ALA A 77 -1.25 -13.09 -0.84
C ALA A 77 -1.56 -12.68 0.62
N GLY A 78 -2.53 -11.79 0.78
CA GLY A 78 -3.02 -11.28 2.06
C GLY A 78 -2.10 -10.30 2.79
N HIS A 79 -0.95 -9.89 2.23
CA HIS A 79 -0.04 -8.97 2.91
C HIS A 79 0.90 -8.21 1.97
N VAL A 80 1.40 -7.08 2.47
CA VAL A 80 2.46 -6.30 1.82
C VAL A 80 3.58 -6.10 2.83
N SER A 81 4.82 -6.38 2.43
CA SER A 81 6.00 -6.20 3.27
C SER A 81 6.88 -5.09 2.70
N ILE A 82 7.22 -4.15 3.55
CA ILE A 82 8.01 -2.97 3.23
C ILE A 82 9.28 -3.01 4.07
N ARG A 83 10.41 -2.84 3.43
CA ARG A 83 11.73 -2.96 4.05
C ARG A 83 12.50 -1.67 3.83
N SER A 84 13.16 -1.21 4.89
CA SER A 84 14.09 -0.10 4.82
C SER A 84 15.25 -0.39 3.85
N LEU A 85 15.62 -1.65 3.69
CA LEU A 85 16.73 -2.08 2.85
C LEU A 85 16.29 -3.16 1.86
N HIS A 86 16.88 -3.18 0.67
CA HIS A 86 16.71 -4.31 -0.24
C HIS A 86 17.25 -5.60 0.42
N PRO A 87 16.55 -6.75 0.32
CA PRO A 87 16.97 -8.00 0.97
C PRO A 87 18.39 -8.50 0.60
N ASN A 88 18.89 -8.09 -0.56
CA ASN A 88 20.23 -8.46 -1.06
C ASN A 88 21.34 -7.47 -0.69
N GLU A 89 21.02 -6.37 -0.01
CA GLU A 89 22.04 -5.44 0.47
C GLU A 89 22.60 -5.86 1.82
N ASP A 90 23.90 -5.63 2.04
CA ASP A 90 24.55 -5.98 3.29
C ASP A 90 24.16 -4.98 4.40
N PRO A 91 23.50 -5.43 5.49
CA PRO A 91 23.06 -4.56 6.58
C PRO A 91 24.21 -3.89 7.33
N LYS A 92 25.46 -4.38 7.18
CA LYS A 92 26.65 -3.83 7.86
C LYS A 92 26.98 -2.41 7.45
N PHE A 93 26.64 -2.01 6.22
CA PHE A 93 26.88 -0.65 5.76
C PHE A 93 25.90 0.36 6.37
N GLY A 94 24.85 -0.12 7.03
CA GLY A 94 23.93 0.75 7.71
C GLY A 94 23.11 1.61 6.75
N TYR A 95 22.94 1.19 5.49
CA TYR A 95 22.02 1.82 4.57
C TYR A 95 20.58 1.51 4.94
N GLY A 96 19.64 2.35 4.48
CA GLY A 96 18.22 2.05 4.60
C GLY A 96 17.33 3.28 4.58
N SER A 97 16.22 3.16 3.87
CA SER A 97 15.18 4.16 3.77
C SER A 97 14.56 4.47 5.14
N THR A 98 14.55 5.75 5.49
CA THR A 98 13.83 6.37 6.60
C THR A 98 12.87 7.40 6.03
N ILE A 99 11.63 6.99 5.80
CA ILE A 99 10.65 7.85 5.15
C ILE A 99 9.28 7.67 5.78
N ALA A 100 8.54 8.77 5.85
CA ALA A 100 7.12 8.74 6.10
C ALA A 100 6.39 8.50 4.77
N PHE A 101 5.49 7.52 4.72
CA PHE A 101 4.79 7.18 3.49
C PHE A 101 3.35 6.75 3.77
N ARG A 102 2.52 6.82 2.74
CA ARG A 102 1.20 6.21 2.71
C ARG A 102 1.26 4.94 1.87
N LEU A 103 0.83 3.82 2.46
CA LEU A 103 0.58 2.59 1.73
C LEU A 103 -0.84 2.65 1.18
N LEU A 104 -0.97 2.62 -0.14
CA LEU A 104 -2.24 2.50 -0.83
C LEU A 104 -2.29 1.13 -1.50
N ALA A 105 -3.30 0.33 -1.19
CA ALA A 105 -3.58 -0.90 -1.93
C ALA A 105 -4.93 -0.83 -2.61
N MET A 106 -4.96 -1.19 -3.89
CA MET A 106 -6.13 -1.19 -4.74
C MET A 106 -6.34 -2.59 -5.30
N ARG A 107 -7.59 -3.02 -5.37
CA ARG A 107 -8.03 -4.23 -6.05
C ARG A 107 -8.72 -3.83 -7.34
N TYR A 108 -8.33 -4.43 -8.45
CA TYR A 108 -8.97 -4.23 -9.74
C TYR A 108 -10.08 -5.25 -9.96
N ARG A 109 -11.07 -4.87 -10.77
CA ARG A 109 -12.04 -5.83 -11.31
C ARG A 109 -11.32 -6.70 -12.34
N ASN A 110 -11.44 -8.02 -12.18
CA ASN A 110 -11.13 -8.96 -13.26
C ASN A 110 -12.32 -9.04 -14.22
#